data_AF-A0A0J1H6G0-F1
#
_entry.id   AF-A0A0J1H6G0-F1
#
_cell.length_a   1.000
_cell.length_b   1.000
_cell.length_c   1.000
_cell.angle_alpha   90.00
_cell.angle_beta   90.00
_cell.angle_gamma   90.00
#
_symmetry.space_group_name_H-M   'P 1'
#
loop_
_entity.id
_entity.type
_entity.pdbx_description
1 polymer ?
#
loop_
_entity_poly.entity_id
_entity_poly.type
_entity_poly.pdbx_seq_one_letter_code
_entity_poly.pdbx_strand_id
1 'polypeptide(L)'
;MFKDTFGKWPRLMRWLVLISLFPPMLTLFLVQQDYTSITALRDTVTWTLLSNSSLLLWGILLRIRARKYWYRNYHIGKTMLLAFVPIAVCGYLLIAEAVPKHMVTNNQPRTVQISIN
;
A
#
# COMPACT_ATOMS: atom_id res chain seq x y z
N MET A 1 10.97 -38.20 -2.89
CA MET A 1 9.81 -37.47 -2.32
C MET A 1 10.34 -36.20 -1.67
N PHE A 2 10.49 -35.13 -2.46
CA PHE A 2 11.13 -33.89 -2.00
C PHE A 2 10.24 -33.20 -0.96
N LYS A 3 10.83 -32.95 0.21
CA LYS A 3 10.24 -32.24 1.35
C LYS A 3 9.74 -30.87 0.89
N ASP A 4 8.44 -30.74 0.66
CA ASP A 4 7.81 -29.55 0.08
C ASP A 4 7.61 -28.47 1.15
N THR A 5 8.70 -27.78 1.51
CA THR A 5 8.66 -26.66 2.47
C THR A 5 8.13 -25.36 1.84
N PHE A 6 7.94 -25.31 0.52
CA PHE A 6 7.56 -24.09 -0.20
C PHE A 6 6.06 -23.97 -0.51
N GLY A 7 5.26 -25.04 -0.41
CA GLY A 7 3.82 -24.99 -0.67
C GLY A 7 3.01 -24.04 0.25
N LYS A 8 3.57 -23.65 1.40
CA LYS A 8 2.97 -22.69 2.34
C LYS A 8 3.22 -21.22 1.96
N TRP A 9 4.27 -20.96 1.17
CA TRP A 9 4.71 -19.61 0.83
C TRP A 9 3.70 -18.79 0.01
N PRO A 10 3.05 -19.34 -1.04
CA PRO A 10 2.02 -18.61 -1.80
C PRO A 10 0.82 -18.22 -0.94
N ARG A 11 0.45 -19.07 0.02
CA ARG A 11 -0.63 -18.80 0.97
C ARG A 11 -0.24 -17.68 1.94
N LEU A 12 0.97 -17.73 2.50
CA LEU A 12 1.49 -16.70 3.39
C LEU A 12 1.60 -15.34 2.68
N MET A 13 2.14 -15.31 1.47
CA MET A 13 2.24 -14.08 0.66
C MET A 13 0.87 -13.47 0.38
N ARG A 14 -0.14 -14.30 0.06
CA ARG A 14 -1.51 -13.83 -0.13
C ARG A 14 -2.08 -13.16 1.12
N TRP A 15 -1.86 -13.74 2.30
CA TRP A 15 -2.29 -13.13 3.56
C TRP A 15 -1.53 -11.84 3.87
N LEU A 16 -0.22 -11.80 3.66
CA LEU A 16 0.59 -10.60 3.85
C LEU A 16 0.13 -9.44 2.96
N VAL A 17 -0.17 -9.71 1.69
CA VAL A 17 -0.69 -8.71 0.75
C VAL A 17 -2.09 -8.21 1.16
N LEU A 18 -2.95 -9.09 1.68
CA LEU A 18 -4.28 -8.68 2.15
C LEU A 18 -4.20 -7.85 3.44
N ILE A 19 -3.34 -8.26 4.38
CA ILE A 19 -3.15 -7.55 5.64
C ILE A 19 -2.48 -6.19 5.40
N SER A 20 -1.57 -6.09 4.44
CA SER A 20 -0.90 -4.81 4.11
C SER A 20 -1.85 -3.76 3.54
N LEU A 21 -3.02 -4.15 3.01
CA LEU A 21 -4.08 -3.23 2.58
C LEU A 21 -4.88 -2.62 3.74
N PHE A 22 -4.82 -3.21 4.92
CA PHE A 22 -5.62 -2.76 6.07
C PHE A 22 -5.14 -1.41 6.64
N PRO A 23 -3.83 -1.19 6.88
CA PRO A 23 -3.32 0.10 7.36
C PRO A 23 -3.71 1.31 6.48
N PRO A 24 -3.48 1.31 5.14
CA PRO A 24 -3.85 2.47 4.31
C PRO A 24 -5.37 2.67 4.22
N MET A 25 -6.17 1.60 4.25
CA MET A 25 -7.64 1.72 4.31
C MET A 25 -8.10 2.41 5.60
N LEU A 26 -7.51 2.01 6.73
CA LEU A 26 -7.86 2.54 8.04
C LEU A 26 -7.42 4.01 8.16
N THR A 27 -6.23 4.37 7.68
CA THR A 27 -5.79 5.77 7.68
C THR A 27 -6.58 6.64 6.70
N LEU A 28 -6.99 6.12 5.54
CA LEU A 28 -7.92 6.82 4.64
C LEU A 28 -9.24 7.17 5.34
N PHE A 29 -9.83 6.21 6.04
CA PHE A 29 -11.08 6.42 6.77
C PHE A 29 -10.92 7.46 7.89
N LEU A 30 -9.81 7.41 8.64
CA LEU A 30 -9.51 8.38 9.69
C LEU A 30 -9.31 9.81 9.15
N VAL A 31 -8.65 9.95 8.00
CA VAL A 31 -8.47 11.27 7.35
C VAL A 31 -9.80 11.81 6.85
N GLN A 32 -10.70 10.96 6.31
CA GLN A 32 -12.04 11.40 5.90
C GLN A 32 -12.92 11.90 7.04
N GLN A 33 -12.63 11.47 8.27
CA GLN A 33 -13.35 11.84 9.48
C GLN A 33 -12.63 12.95 10.27
N ASP A 34 -11.61 13.61 9.68
CA ASP A 34 -10.79 14.66 10.29
C ASP A 34 -10.07 14.25 11.59
N TYR A 35 -9.94 12.95 11.88
CA TYR A 35 -9.23 12.44 13.06
C TYR A 35 -7.71 12.42 12.89
N THR A 36 -7.19 12.60 11.67
CA THR A 36 -5.77 12.40 11.35
C THR A 36 -5.34 13.30 10.19
N SER A 37 -4.07 13.68 10.15
CA SER A 37 -3.50 14.54 9.11
C SER A 37 -3.26 13.78 7.80
N ILE A 38 -3.32 14.51 6.69
CA ILE A 38 -2.96 13.99 5.36
C ILE A 38 -1.51 13.49 5.30
N THR A 39 -0.61 14.04 6.12
CA THR A 39 0.79 13.58 6.22
C THR A 39 0.90 12.15 6.75
N ALA A 40 0.08 11.77 7.74
CA ALA A 40 0.08 10.42 8.29
C ALA A 40 -0.47 9.39 7.28
N LEU A 41 -1.43 9.79 6.44
CA LEU A 41 -1.90 8.97 5.32
C LEU A 41 -0.78 8.77 4.30
N ARG A 42 -0.08 9.83 3.91
CA ARG A 42 1.04 9.74 2.96
C ARG A 42 2.14 8.83 3.48
N ASP A 43 2.53 8.95 4.75
CA ASP A 43 3.54 8.09 5.37
C ASP A 43 3.10 6.63 5.38
N THR A 44 1.86 6.35 5.78
CA THR A 44 1.34 4.97 5.79
C THR A 44 1.23 4.37 4.39
N VAL A 45 0.77 5.13 3.40
CA VAL A 45 0.73 4.69 1.99
C VAL A 45 2.14 4.42 1.47
N THR A 46 3.11 5.26 1.80
CA THR A 46 4.51 5.11 1.36
C THR A 46 5.17 3.86 1.97
N TRP A 47 5.00 3.64 3.27
CA TRP A 47 5.48 2.42 3.95
C TRP A 47 4.82 1.16 3.38
N THR A 48 3.52 1.23 3.10
CA THR A 48 2.77 0.11 2.52
C THR A 48 3.25 -0.21 1.10
N LEU A 49 3.54 0.83 0.30
CA LEU A 49 4.08 0.69 -1.05
C LEU A 49 5.47 0.05 -1.02
N LEU A 50 6.36 0.50 -0.13
CA LEU A 50 7.70 -0.07 0.04
C LEU A 50 7.64 -1.55 0.44
N SER A 51 6.85 -1.88 1.46
CA SER A 51 6.70 -3.25 1.93
C SER A 51 6.13 -4.19 0.85
N ASN A 52 5.08 -3.78 0.14
CA ASN A 52 4.52 -4.57 -0.96
C ASN A 52 5.48 -4.69 -2.15
N SER A 53 6.28 -3.65 -2.44
CA SER A 53 7.31 -3.69 -3.47
C SER A 53 8.43 -4.68 -3.12
N SER A 54 8.89 -4.69 -1.87
CA SER A 54 9.87 -5.68 -1.39
C SER A 54 9.32 -7.11 -1.46
N LEU A 55 8.05 -7.31 -1.09
CA LEU A 55 7.38 -8.61 -1.22
C LEU A 55 7.29 -9.06 -2.69
N LEU A 56 7.01 -8.14 -3.61
CA LEU A 56 6.95 -8.44 -5.04
C LEU A 56 8.34 -8.83 -5.57
N LEU A 57 9.39 -8.07 -5.21
CA LEU A 57 10.78 -8.36 -5.59
C LEU A 57 11.23 -9.72 -5.06
N TRP A 58 10.87 -10.05 -3.83
CA TRP A 58 11.10 -11.37 -3.25
C TRP A 58 10.32 -12.48 -3.99
N GLY A 59 9.07 -12.22 -4.37
CA GLY A 59 8.28 -13.10 -5.22
C GLY A 59 8.94 -13.37 -6.58
N ILE A 60 9.57 -12.35 -7.20
CA ILE A 60 10.31 -12.49 -8.47
C ILE A 60 11.49 -13.43 -8.27
N LEU A 61 12.29 -13.23 -7.21
CA LEU A 61 13.43 -14.09 -6.89
C LEU A 61 13.02 -15.55 -6.70
N LEU A 62 11.91 -15.79 -5.99
CA LEU A 62 11.34 -17.13 -5.83
C LEU A 62 10.87 -17.73 -7.15
N ARG A 63 10.26 -16.92 -8.03
CA ARG A 63 9.82 -17.36 -9.36
C ARG A 63 10.98 -17.79 -10.24
N ILE A 64 12.09 -17.06 -10.22
CA ILE A 64 13.32 -17.41 -10.95
C ILE A 64 13.84 -18.76 -10.47
N ARG A 65 13.93 -18.97 -9.15
CA ARG A 65 14.36 -20.26 -8.56
C ARG A 65 13.38 -21.41 -8.83
N ALA A 66 12.09 -21.11 -8.96
CA ALA A 66 11.04 -22.10 -9.22
C ALA A 66 10.85 -22.45 -10.71
N ARG A 67 11.58 -21.83 -11.65
CA ARG A 67 11.46 -22.10 -13.11
C ARG A 67 11.59 -23.58 -13.47
N LYS A 68 12.36 -24.36 -12.70
CA LYS A 68 12.55 -25.80 -12.93
C LYS A 68 11.30 -26.65 -12.62
N TYR A 69 10.29 -26.08 -11.96
CA TYR A 69 9.08 -26.78 -11.52
C TYR A 69 7.82 -26.07 -12.04
N TRP A 70 7.29 -26.54 -13.17
CA TRP A 70 6.17 -25.93 -13.91
C TRP A 70 4.94 -25.63 -13.03
N TYR A 71 4.53 -26.58 -12.19
CA TYR A 71 3.41 -26.43 -11.25
C TYR A 71 3.64 -25.30 -10.22
N ARG A 72 4.88 -25.09 -9.75
CA ARG A 72 5.21 -24.05 -8.75
C ARG A 72 5.25 -22.66 -9.37
N ASN A 73 5.71 -22.54 -10.61
CA ASN A 73 5.72 -21.27 -11.35
C ASN A 73 4.29 -20.74 -11.59
N TYR A 74 3.33 -21.63 -11.85
CA TYR A 74 1.93 -21.26 -12.06
C TYR A 74 1.29 -20.60 -10.82
N HIS A 75 1.41 -21.23 -9.65
CA HIS A 75 0.80 -20.71 -8.41
C HIS A 75 1.48 -19.43 -7.89
N ILE A 76 2.80 -19.31 -8.06
CA ILE A 76 3.56 -18.09 -7.69
C ILE A 76 3.16 -16.92 -8.59
N GLY A 77 3.00 -17.14 -9.89
CA GLY A 77 2.58 -16.08 -10.82
C GLY A 77 1.22 -15.47 -10.44
N LYS A 78 0.25 -16.33 -10.05
CA LYS A 78 -1.08 -15.88 -9.63
C LYS A 78 -1.03 -15.01 -8.37
N THR A 79 -0.20 -15.36 -7.38
CA THR A 79 -0.05 -14.55 -6.16
C THR A 79 0.69 -13.24 -6.39
N MET A 80 1.59 -13.19 -7.39
CA MET A 80 2.29 -11.95 -7.74
C MET A 80 1.37 -10.93 -8.43
N LEU A 81 0.43 -11.38 -9.26
CA LEU A 81 -0.61 -10.49 -9.81
C LEU A 81 -1.43 -9.83 -8.71
N LEU A 82 -1.72 -10.56 -7.63
CA LEU A 82 -2.44 -10.00 -6.48
C LEU A 82 -1.64 -8.93 -5.75
N ALA A 83 -0.33 -9.08 -5.62
CA ALA A 83 0.56 -8.08 -5.02
C ALA A 83 0.67 -6.79 -5.85
N PHE A 84 0.31 -6.83 -7.14
CA PHE A 84 0.30 -5.66 -8.00
C PHE A 84 -0.84 -4.69 -7.67
N VAL A 85 -1.96 -5.20 -7.14
CA VAL A 85 -3.15 -4.40 -6.80
C VAL A 85 -2.83 -3.31 -5.76
N PRO A 86 -2.29 -3.63 -4.56
CA PRO A 86 -1.98 -2.59 -3.58
C PRO A 86 -0.92 -1.61 -4.07
N ILE A 87 0.05 -2.05 -4.89
CA ILE A 87 1.06 -1.17 -5.47
C ILE A 87 0.41 -0.17 -6.43
N ALA A 88 -0.49 -0.64 -7.30
CA ALA A 88 -1.22 0.23 -8.22
C ALA A 88 -2.13 1.21 -7.48
N VAL A 89 -2.85 0.76 -6.45
CA VAL A 89 -3.75 1.61 -5.65
C VAL A 89 -2.96 2.64 -4.85
N CYS A 90 -1.92 2.24 -4.11
CA CYS A 90 -1.07 3.16 -3.36
C CYS A 90 -0.32 4.13 -4.28
N GLY A 91 0.18 3.65 -5.42
CA GLY A 91 0.82 4.49 -6.43
C GLY A 91 -0.15 5.52 -7.01
N TYR A 92 -1.38 5.11 -7.32
CA TYR A 92 -2.42 6.02 -7.78
C TYR A 92 -2.76 7.08 -6.74
N LEU A 93 -2.92 6.68 -5.47
CA LEU A 93 -3.20 7.61 -4.37
C LEU A 93 -2.09 8.66 -4.21
N LEU A 94 -0.83 8.26 -4.26
CA LEU A 94 0.30 9.20 -4.17
C LEU A 94 0.33 10.19 -5.35
N ILE A 95 0.03 9.72 -6.57
CA ILE A 95 -0.03 10.58 -7.75
C ILE A 95 -1.24 11.53 -7.66
N ALA A 96 -2.41 11.01 -7.26
CA ALA A 96 -3.62 11.80 -7.12
C ALA A 96 -3.52 12.86 -6.02
N GLU A 97 -2.80 12.57 -4.93
CA GLU A 97 -2.48 13.56 -3.89
C GLU A 97 -1.38 14.55 -4.32
N ALA A 98 -0.43 14.11 -5.15
CA ALA A 98 0.63 14.98 -5.68
C ALA A 98 0.12 15.98 -6.72
N VAL A 99 -1.02 15.72 -7.36
CA VAL A 99 -1.72 16.73 -8.16
C VAL A 99 -2.33 17.73 -7.19
N PRO A 100 -1.83 18.99 -7.14
CA PRO A 100 -2.34 19.96 -6.21
C PRO A 100 -3.82 20.20 -6.53
N LYS A 101 -4.70 19.85 -5.58
CA LYS A 101 -6.04 20.43 -5.50
C LYS A 101 -5.89 21.91 -5.14
N HIS A 102 -5.44 22.72 -6.09
CA HIS A 102 -5.85 24.12 -6.08
C HIS A 102 -7.38 24.10 -6.04
N MET A 103 -7.96 24.78 -5.06
CA MET A 103 -9.41 24.93 -4.79
C MET A 103 -10.04 23.96 -3.79
N VAL A 104 -9.59 23.95 -2.53
CA VAL A 104 -10.53 23.86 -1.38
C VAL A 104 -10.05 24.81 -0.28
N THR A 105 -10.63 26.01 -0.31
CA THR A 105 -10.96 26.89 0.82
C THR A 105 -9.93 27.04 1.95
N ASN A 106 -9.16 28.12 1.86
CA ASN A 106 -8.48 28.76 2.98
C ASN A 106 -9.53 29.31 3.97
N ASN A 107 -10.03 28.47 4.88
CA ASN A 107 -10.80 28.90 6.05
C ASN A 107 -9.86 28.98 7.26
N GLN A 108 -8.88 29.88 7.23
CA GLN A 108 -8.34 30.40 8.48
C GLN A 108 -9.23 31.55 8.94
N PRO A 109 -9.84 31.48 10.14
CA PRO A 109 -10.58 32.60 10.70
C PRO A 109 -9.60 33.75 10.93
N ARG A 110 -9.76 34.85 10.16
CA ARG A 110 -9.10 36.11 10.46
C ARG A 110 -9.64 36.60 11.80
N THR A 111 -8.95 36.27 12.89
CA THR A 111 -9.19 36.91 14.19
C THR A 111 -8.74 38.36 14.07
N VAL A 112 -9.68 39.26 13.84
CA VAL A 112 -9.45 40.70 13.93
C VAL A 112 -9.22 41.00 15.41
N GLN A 113 -7.97 41.24 15.79
CA GLN A 113 -7.64 41.80 17.09
C GLN A 113 -8.12 43.26 17.08
N ILE A 114 -9.31 43.48 17.65
CA ILE A 114 -9.79 44.83 17.95
C ILE A 114 -9.09 45.23 19.26
N SER A 115 -7.98 45.97 19.16
CA SER A 115 -7.41 46.65 20.33
C SER A 115 -8.25 47.89 20.61
N ILE A 116 -9.05 47.84 21.67
CA ILE A 116 -9.62 49.04 22.30
C ILE A 116 -8.68 49.38 23.45
N ASN A 117 -7.83 50.39 23.27
CA ASN A 117 -7.63 51.57 24.12
C ASN A 117 -6.32 52.28 23.72
#